data_AF-A0A929QS97-F1
#
_entry.id   AF-A0A929QS97-F1
#
_cell.length_a   1.000
_cell.length_b   1.000
_cell.length_c   1.000
_cell.angle_alpha   90.00
_cell.angle_beta   90.00
_cell.angle_gamma   90.00
#
_symmetry.space_group_name_H-M   'P 1'
#
loop_
_entity.id
_entity.type
_entity.pdbx_description
1 polymer ?
#
loop_
_entity_poly.entity_id
_entity_poly.type
_entity_poly.pdbx_seq_one_letter_code
_entity_poly.pdbx_strand_id
1 'polypeptide(L)'
;LVTTTILERGVTLPHCQVCILGADDELYTRASLMQMSGRVGRSADQPTGALWWLHQGQSLAMRQAIQQLGALNQTAQARGLLRAN
;
A
#
# COMPACT_ATOMS: atom_id res chain seq x y z
N LEU A 1 -3.98 -2.61 -14.22
CA LEU A 1 -4.26 -4.01 -13.83
C LEU A 1 -5.41 -4.00 -12.84
N VAL A 2 -6.48 -4.73 -13.09
CA VAL A 2 -7.60 -4.91 -12.14
C VAL A 2 -7.47 -6.31 -11.56
N THR A 3 -7.52 -6.42 -10.23
CA THR A 3 -7.42 -7.70 -9.53
C THR A 3 -8.32 -7.69 -8.31
N THR A 4 -8.79 -8.86 -7.88
CA THR A 4 -9.69 -9.03 -6.73
C THR A 4 -8.94 -9.28 -5.42
N THR A 5 -7.67 -9.68 -5.47
CA THR A 5 -6.81 -9.95 -4.30
C THR A 5 -5.31 -9.72 -4.61
N ILE A 6 -4.40 -10.17 -3.73
CA ILE A 6 -2.94 -10.01 -3.87
C ILE A 6 -2.47 -10.49 -5.25
N LEU A 7 -1.76 -9.63 -5.97
CA LEU A 7 -1.17 -9.95 -7.26
C LEU A 7 -0.19 -11.14 -7.18
N GLU A 8 -0.06 -11.84 -8.30
CA GLU A 8 0.92 -12.92 -8.48
C GLU A 8 2.30 -12.51 -7.96
N ARG A 9 2.98 -13.46 -7.32
CA ARG A 9 4.32 -13.26 -6.79
C ARG A 9 5.30 -13.16 -7.97
N GLY A 10 6.18 -12.17 -7.95
CA GLY A 10 7.26 -12.04 -8.93
C GLY A 10 7.09 -10.88 -9.93
N VAL A 11 5.91 -10.26 -10.01
CA VAL A 11 5.69 -9.12 -10.91
C VAL A 11 5.96 -7.79 -10.19
N THR A 12 6.93 -7.04 -10.69
CA THR A 12 7.18 -5.64 -10.34
C THR A 12 6.78 -4.78 -11.55
N LEU A 13 5.74 -3.96 -11.39
CA LEU A 13 5.30 -3.02 -12.41
C LEU A 13 5.91 -1.65 -12.12
N PRO A 14 6.73 -1.08 -13.02
CA PRO A 14 7.17 0.32 -12.89
C PRO A 14 5.96 1.26 -12.99
N HIS A 15 6.01 2.42 -12.33
CA HIS A 15 4.93 3.42 -12.26
C HIS A 15 3.58 2.88 -11.74
N CYS A 16 3.59 1.81 -10.92
CA CYS A 16 2.35 1.23 -10.41
C CYS A 16 1.66 2.16 -9.40
N GLN A 17 0.41 2.49 -9.68
CA GLN A 17 -0.53 3.14 -8.78
C GLN A 17 -1.54 2.10 -8.30
N VAL A 18 -2.01 2.21 -7.06
CA VAL A 18 -2.93 1.22 -6.46
C VAL A 18 -4.19 1.91 -5.99
N CYS A 19 -5.32 1.32 -6.34
CA CYS A 19 -6.63 1.65 -5.79
C CYS A 19 -7.24 0.39 -5.21
N ILE A 20 -7.64 0.42 -3.94
CA ILE A 20 -8.33 -0.68 -3.25
C ILE A 20 -9.80 -0.29 -3.11
N LEU A 21 -10.69 -1.06 -3.73
CA LEU A 21 -12.14 -0.88 -3.64
C LEU A 21 -12.69 -1.67 -2.46
N GLY A 22 -13.57 -1.06 -1.66
CA GLY A 22 -14.16 -1.71 -0.48
C GLY A 22 -13.11 -1.99 0.60
N ALA A 23 -12.18 -1.05 0.84
CA ALA A 23 -11.08 -1.23 1.80
C ALA A 23 -11.55 -1.47 3.25
N ASP A 24 -12.83 -1.20 3.53
CA ASP A 24 -13.54 -1.43 4.78
C ASP A 24 -14.16 -2.81 4.94
N ASP A 25 -14.14 -3.65 3.90
CA ASP A 25 -14.65 -5.02 3.95
C ASP A 25 -13.95 -5.83 5.05
N GLU A 26 -14.72 -6.59 5.83
CA GLU A 26 -14.21 -7.40 6.95
C GLU A 26 -13.23 -8.49 6.51
N LEU A 27 -13.29 -8.91 5.24
CA LEU A 27 -12.31 -9.82 4.63
C LEU A 27 -10.92 -9.20 4.53
N TYR A 28 -10.81 -7.87 4.53
CA TYR A 28 -9.54 -7.16 4.44
C TYR A 28 -8.92 -6.91 5.81
N THR A 29 -7.97 -7.78 6.14
CA THR A 29 -7.10 -7.62 7.30
C THR A 29 -6.09 -6.48 7.11
N ARG A 30 -5.51 -6.03 8.23
CA ARG A 30 -4.36 -5.11 8.23
C ARG A 30 -3.24 -5.61 7.29
N ALA A 31 -2.93 -6.90 7.34
CA ALA A 31 -1.84 -7.49 6.57
C ALA A 31 -2.13 -7.48 5.06
N SER A 32 -3.36 -7.82 4.65
CA SER A 32 -3.74 -7.79 3.23
C SER A 32 -3.76 -6.36 2.69
N LEU A 33 -4.29 -5.39 3.45
CA LEU A 33 -4.24 -3.97 3.09
C LEU A 33 -2.81 -3.47 2.90
N MET A 34 -1.89 -3.83 3.81
CA MET A 34 -0.47 -3.50 3.67
C MET A 34 0.16 -4.15 2.43
N GLN A 35 -0.12 -5.43 2.18
CA GLN A 35 0.45 -6.16 1.04
C GLN A 35 -0.02 -5.61 -0.32
N MET A 36 -1.30 -5.24 -0.40
CA MET A 36 -1.86 -4.56 -1.58
C MET A 36 -1.23 -3.18 -1.76
N SER A 37 -1.14 -2.41 -0.67
CA SER A 37 -0.55 -1.06 -0.67
C SER A 37 0.92 -1.05 -1.06
N GLY A 38 1.72 -2.03 -0.60
CA GLY A 38 3.14 -2.18 -0.91
C GLY A 38 3.45 -2.57 -2.36
N ARG A 39 2.44 -2.62 -3.24
CA ARG A 39 2.67 -2.72 -4.70
C ARG A 39 2.99 -1.36 -5.32
N VAL A 40 2.58 -0.25 -4.67
CA VAL A 40 3.06 1.10 -4.99
C VAL A 40 4.50 1.25 -4.53
N GLY A 41 5.30 1.98 -5.32
CA GLY A 41 6.66 2.36 -4.92
C GLY A 41 7.64 1.18 -4.78
N ARG A 42 7.34 0.03 -5.38
CA ARG A 42 8.17 -1.19 -5.26
C ARG A 42 9.44 -1.16 -6.10
N SER A 43 9.49 -0.30 -7.13
CA SER A 43 10.70 -0.10 -7.93
C SER A 43 11.66 0.81 -7.15
N ALA A 44 12.93 0.41 -7.06
CA ALA A 44 13.95 1.25 -6.40
C ALA A 44 14.16 2.59 -7.13
N ASP A 45 14.00 2.59 -8.46
CA ASP A 45 14.10 3.81 -9.28
C ASP A 45 12.90 4.74 -9.07
N GLN A 46 11.79 4.21 -8.55
CA GLN A 46 10.52 4.93 -8.36
C GLN A 46 9.86 4.47 -7.05
N PRO A 47 10.41 4.91 -5.90
CA PRO A 47 10.00 4.42 -4.59
C PRO A 47 8.68 5.04 -4.10
N THR A 48 8.06 5.91 -4.90
CA THR A 48 6.83 6.63 -4.58
C THR A 48 5.74 6.35 -5.60
N GLY A 49 4.48 6.49 -5.20
CA GLY A 49 3.33 6.44 -6.10
C GLY A 49 2.04 6.73 -5.36
N ALA A 50 0.93 6.73 -6.10
CA ALA A 50 -0.38 7.02 -5.54
C ALA A 50 -1.08 5.76 -5.04
N LEU A 51 -1.67 5.87 -3.85
CA LEU A 51 -2.44 4.84 -3.18
C LEU A 51 -3.79 5.41 -2.74
N TRP A 52 -4.88 4.79 -3.18
CA TRP A 52 -6.23 5.16 -2.75
C TRP A 52 -6.94 3.96 -2.14
N TRP A 53 -7.57 4.18 -0.97
CA TRP A 53 -8.48 3.24 -0.36
C TRP A 53 -9.88 3.83 -0.45
N LEU A 54 -10.76 3.17 -1.21
CA LEU A 54 -12.15 3.57 -1.37
C LEU A 54 -13.00 2.73 -0.43
N HIS A 55 -13.79 3.38 0.43
CA HIS A 55 -14.49 2.73 1.52
C HIS A 55 -15.76 3.49 1.92
N GLN A 56 -16.69 2.82 2.63
CA GLN A 56 -17.91 3.44 3.18
C GLN A 56 -17.83 3.69 4.71
N GLY A 57 -16.70 3.35 5.33
CA GLY A 57 -16.38 3.71 6.71
C GLY A 57 -14.93 3.33 7.03
N GLN A 58 -14.32 3.91 8.06
CA GLN A 58 -12.96 3.49 8.42
C GLN A 58 -13.00 2.28 9.36
N SER A 59 -12.44 1.15 8.92
CA SER A 59 -12.29 -0.03 9.75
C SER A 59 -11.10 0.09 10.72
N LEU A 60 -11.05 -0.75 11.77
CA LEU A 60 -9.89 -0.84 12.64
C LEU A 60 -8.64 -1.33 11.88
N ALA A 61 -8.83 -2.31 10.99
CA ALA A 61 -7.75 -2.86 10.15
C ALA A 61 -7.10 -1.77 9.29
N MET A 62 -7.92 -0.88 8.71
CA MET A 62 -7.43 0.26 7.93
C MET A 62 -6.57 1.20 8.77
N ARG A 63 -7.08 1.64 9.93
CA ARG A 63 -6.33 2.55 10.81
C ARG A 63 -4.98 1.97 11.23
N GLN A 64 -4.95 0.70 11.61
CA GLN A 64 -3.70 0.03 11.97
C GLN A 64 -2.74 -0.08 10.78
N ALA A 65 -3.25 -0.36 9.59
CA ALA A 65 -2.42 -0.47 8.39
C ALA A 65 -1.84 0.90 7.97
N ILE A 66 -2.61 1.99 8.07
CA ILE A 66 -2.11 3.35 7.82
C ILE A 66 -1.00 3.71 8.81
N GLN A 67 -1.20 3.43 10.10
CA GLN A 67 -0.16 3.66 11.12
C GLN A 67 1.12 2.89 10.80
N GLN A 68 1.01 1.61 10.44
CA GLN A 68 2.16 0.77 10.12
C GLN A 68 2.87 1.23 8.83
N LEU A 69 2.13 1.58 7.78
CA LEU A 69 2.69 2.14 6.54
C LEU A 69 3.42 3.45 6.81
N GLY A 70 2.85 4.33 7.64
CA GLY A 70 3.49 5.56 8.07
C GLY A 70 4.82 5.32 8.78
N ALA A 71 4.86 4.40 9.75
CA ALA A 71 6.07 4.03 10.47
C ALA A 71 7.15 3.41 9.56
N LEU A 72 6.74 2.58 8.60
CA LEU A 72 7.64 1.99 7.60
C LEU A 72 8.22 3.06 6.67
N ASN A 73 7.40 4.00 6.21
CA ASN A 73 7.85 5.11 5.37
C ASN A 73 8.82 6.04 6.13
N GLN A 74 8.54 6.35 7.40
CA GLN A 74 9.45 7.10 8.26
C GLN A 74 10.80 6.37 8.43
N THR A 75 10.76 5.05 8.66
CA THR A 75 11.98 4.22 8.76
C THR A 75 12.77 4.24 7.46
N ALA A 76 12.09 4.13 6.32
CA ALA A 76 12.73 4.18 5.01
C ALA A 76 13.32 5.57 4.70
N GLN A 77 12.65 6.65 5.10
CA GLN A 77 13.20 8.01 5.01
C GLN A 77 14.45 8.19 5.87
N ALA A 78 14.41 7.75 7.13
CA ALA A 78 15.56 7.81 8.04
C ALA A 78 16.77 7.00 7.52
N ARG A 79 16.53 5.97 6.71
CA ARG A 79 17.56 5.15 6.05
C ARG A 79 17.97 5.66 4.67
N GLY A 80 17.42 6.78 4.20
CA GLY A 80 17.70 7.33 2.87
C GLY A 80 17.10 6.52 1.70
N LEU A 81 16.18 5.59 1.98
CA LEU A 81 15.50 4.75 0.99
C LEU A 81 14.29 5.46 0.35
N LEU A 82 13.75 6.47 1.02
CA LEU A 82 12.68 7.34 0.53
C LEU A 82 13.12 8.79 0.67
N ARG A 83 12.93 9.59 -0.38
CA ARG A 83 13.07 11.04 -0.32
C ARG A 83 11.71 11.65 -0.05
N ALA A 84 11.61 12.52 0.95
CA ALA A 84 10.43 13.38 1.11
C ALA A 84 10.47 14.41 -0.02
N ASN A 85 9.37 14.53 -0.77
CA ASN A 85 9.14 15.69 -1.64
C ASN A 85 8.77 16.91 -0.79
#